data_AF-A0A429MLQ9-F1
#
_entry.id   AF-A0A429MLQ9-F1
#
_cell.length_a   1.000
_cell.length_b   1.000
_cell.length_c   1.000
_cell.angle_alpha   90.00
_cell.angle_beta   90.00
_cell.angle_gamma   90.00
#
_symmetry.space_group_name_H-M   'P 1'
#
loop_
_entity.id
_entity.type
_entity.pdbx_description
1 polymer ?
#
loop_
_entity_poly.entity_id
_entity_poly.type
_entity_poly.pdbx_seq_one_letter_code
_entity_poly.pdbx_strand_id
1 'polypeptide(L)'
;MTQRLELHQVEQLTACKISLLLGLNAEQNYIEQFFRFSLRLLKCQKALLTFNQEPYFWHHCPDGMTAISFKPSRHLKQCFAKQQVIHHNHPSYQNLINYLKELNIECGRALAVHLVQPDQTSMGFAVFFDDDENCFEDDQIQLLLDYCSSFM
;
A
#
# COMPACT_ATOMS: atom_id res chain seq x y z
N MET A 1 11.69 -14.15 -7.86
CA MET A 1 10.74 -13.69 -8.90
C MET A 1 9.45 -13.33 -8.19
N THR A 2 9.05 -12.06 -8.24
CA THR A 2 7.76 -11.57 -7.74
C THR A 2 6.66 -12.09 -8.66
N GLN A 3 5.72 -12.86 -8.12
CA GLN A 3 4.58 -13.38 -8.89
C GLN A 3 3.32 -12.60 -8.51
N ARG A 4 2.63 -12.09 -9.53
CA ARG A 4 1.27 -11.56 -9.39
C ARG A 4 0.31 -12.74 -9.43
N LEU A 5 -0.59 -12.78 -8.45
CA LEU A 5 -1.54 -13.85 -8.22
C LEU A 5 -2.95 -13.28 -8.28
N GLU A 6 -3.84 -13.98 -8.96
CA GLU A 6 -5.27 -13.77 -8.75
C GLU A 6 -5.65 -14.18 -7.33
N LEU A 7 -6.70 -13.59 -6.75
CA LEU A 7 -7.08 -13.88 -5.35
C LEU A 7 -7.35 -15.37 -5.10
N HIS A 8 -7.88 -16.09 -6.08
CA HIS A 8 -8.13 -17.53 -6.00
C HIS A 8 -6.85 -18.39 -6.07
N GLN A 9 -5.71 -17.80 -6.44
CA GLN A 9 -4.40 -18.47 -6.53
C GLN A 9 -3.55 -18.25 -5.27
N VAL A 10 -4.07 -17.52 -4.28
CA VAL A 10 -3.35 -17.20 -3.05
C VAL A 10 -3.35 -18.41 -2.11
N GLU A 11 -2.25 -19.16 -2.11
CA GLU A 11 -2.12 -20.42 -1.35
C GLU A 11 -2.05 -20.22 0.18
N GLN A 12 -1.56 -19.07 0.65
CA GLN A 12 -1.36 -18.79 2.09
C GLN A 12 -2.40 -17.79 2.65
N LEU A 13 -3.63 -17.80 2.14
CA LEU A 13 -4.70 -16.91 2.64
C LEU A 13 -4.94 -17.05 4.15
N THR A 14 -4.80 -18.26 4.71
CA THR A 14 -4.97 -18.51 6.15
C THR A 14 -3.91 -17.82 7.01
N ALA A 15 -2.77 -17.44 6.44
CA ALA A 15 -1.74 -16.64 7.11
C ALA A 15 -2.10 -15.14 7.13
N CYS A 16 -3.07 -14.70 6.35
CA CYS A 16 -3.46 -13.30 6.18
C CYS A 16 -4.57 -12.88 7.15
N LYS A 17 -4.30 -13.02 8.46
CA LYS A 17 -5.32 -12.86 9.51
C LYS A 17 -5.96 -11.46 9.52
N ILE A 18 -5.17 -10.40 9.35
CA ILE A 18 -5.68 -9.03 9.36
C ILE A 18 -6.51 -8.82 8.10
N SER A 19 -6.02 -9.26 6.94
CA SER A 19 -6.74 -9.09 5.69
C SER A 19 -8.06 -9.85 5.63
N LEU A 20 -8.10 -11.05 6.21
CA LEU A 20 -9.34 -11.80 6.38
C LEU A 20 -10.32 -11.11 7.34
N LEU A 21 -9.84 -10.53 8.45
CA LEU A 21 -10.67 -9.71 9.34
C LEU A 21 -11.24 -8.47 8.65
N LEU A 22 -10.50 -7.89 7.71
CA LEU A 22 -10.94 -6.79 6.86
C LEU A 22 -11.81 -7.24 5.68
N GLY A 23 -12.14 -8.53 5.58
CA GLY A 23 -13.11 -9.04 4.62
C GLY A 23 -12.58 -9.19 3.19
N LEU A 24 -11.28 -9.49 3.01
CA LEU A 24 -10.65 -9.68 1.68
C LEU A 24 -11.48 -10.55 0.69
N ASN A 25 -12.20 -11.55 1.19
CA ASN A 25 -13.05 -12.46 0.40
C ASN A 25 -14.55 -12.39 0.78
N ALA A 26 -14.97 -11.33 1.47
CA ALA A 26 -16.35 -11.12 1.87
C ALA A 26 -17.03 -10.06 0.98
N GLU A 27 -18.36 -10.02 0.96
CA GLU A 27 -19.11 -8.94 0.30
C GLU A 27 -18.73 -7.56 0.88
N GLN A 28 -18.56 -7.51 2.21
CA GLN A 28 -18.04 -6.35 2.91
C GLN A 28 -16.51 -6.43 2.97
N ASN A 29 -15.86 -5.95 1.91
CA ASN A 29 -14.40 -5.88 1.82
C ASN A 29 -13.89 -4.46 2.14
N TYR A 30 -13.32 -4.29 3.34
CA TYR A 30 -12.79 -3.00 3.81
C TYR A 30 -11.46 -2.63 3.14
N ILE A 31 -10.68 -3.59 2.64
CA ILE A 31 -9.46 -3.32 1.87
C ILE A 31 -9.81 -2.64 0.54
N GLU A 32 -10.80 -3.17 -0.17
CA GLU A 32 -11.26 -2.59 -1.43
C GLU A 32 -11.88 -1.20 -1.22
N GLN A 33 -12.62 -1.00 -0.12
CA GLN A 33 -13.15 0.32 0.24
C GLN A 33 -12.03 1.32 0.55
N PHE A 34 -11.02 0.90 1.33
CA PHE A 34 -9.84 1.69 1.61
C PHE A 34 -9.12 2.12 0.33
N PHE A 35 -8.92 1.20 -0.62
CA PHE A 35 -8.34 1.52 -1.92
C PHE A 35 -9.17 2.51 -2.71
N ARG A 36 -10.47 2.26 -2.89
CA ARG A 36 -11.35 3.12 -3.68
C ARG A 36 -11.39 4.56 -3.15
N PHE A 37 -11.48 4.71 -1.83
CA PHE A 37 -11.49 6.03 -1.21
C PHE A 37 -10.15 6.74 -1.42
N SER A 38 -9.05 6.08 -1.07
CA SER A 38 -7.70 6.66 -1.13
C SER A 38 -7.29 7.04 -2.56
N LEU A 39 -7.57 6.15 -3.53
CA LEU A 39 -7.29 6.39 -4.95
C LEU A 39 -8.08 7.58 -5.49
N ARG A 40 -9.36 7.69 -5.13
CA ARG A 40 -10.21 8.83 -5.51
C ARG A 40 -9.73 10.14 -4.88
N LEU A 41 -9.34 10.10 -3.61
CA LEU A 41 -8.82 11.27 -2.89
C LEU A 41 -7.54 11.80 -3.55
N LEU A 42 -6.59 10.90 -3.84
CA LEU A 42 -5.30 11.22 -4.47
C LEU A 42 -5.39 11.44 -5.98
N LYS A 43 -6.51 11.08 -6.62
CA LYS A 43 -6.67 11.05 -8.08
C LYS A 43 -5.60 10.19 -8.77
N CYS A 44 -5.31 9.02 -8.20
CA CYS A 44 -4.41 8.01 -8.78
C CYS A 44 -5.11 6.68 -9.05
N GLN A 45 -4.40 5.75 -9.70
CA GLN A 45 -5.03 4.56 -10.30
C GLN A 45 -4.68 3.24 -9.64
N LYS A 46 -3.49 3.13 -9.01
CA LYS A 46 -2.97 1.86 -8.51
C LYS A 46 -2.55 2.01 -7.05
N ALA A 47 -2.78 0.96 -6.28
CA ALA A 47 -2.41 0.95 -4.86
C ALA A 47 -1.93 -0.42 -4.41
N LEU A 48 -0.98 -0.42 -3.48
CA LEU A 48 -0.54 -1.58 -2.72
C LEU A 48 -0.91 -1.41 -1.25
N LEU A 49 -1.28 -2.50 -0.60
CA LEU A 49 -1.44 -2.59 0.85
C LEU A 49 -0.77 -3.88 1.33
N THR A 50 -0.01 -3.80 2.40
CA THR A 50 0.49 -4.99 3.09
C THR A 50 0.47 -4.80 4.59
N PHE A 51 0.38 -5.91 5.31
CA PHE A 51 0.57 -5.97 6.75
C PHE A 51 1.86 -6.69 7.09
N ASN A 52 2.54 -6.26 8.16
CA ASN A 52 3.91 -6.69 8.49
C ASN A 52 4.07 -8.21 8.69
N GLN A 53 3.00 -8.89 9.11
CA GLN A 53 3.01 -10.33 9.39
C GLN A 53 2.39 -11.16 8.26
N GLU A 54 2.01 -10.51 7.15
CA GLU A 54 1.34 -11.17 6.03
C GLU A 54 2.30 -11.33 4.84
N PRO A 55 2.16 -12.42 4.07
CA PRO A 55 3.10 -12.75 3.00
C PRO A 55 2.81 -12.07 1.65
N TYR A 56 1.77 -11.22 1.58
CA TYR A 56 1.31 -10.63 0.33
C TYR A 56 1.14 -9.11 0.43
N PHE A 57 1.37 -8.48 -0.72
CA PHE A 57 0.76 -7.20 -1.01
C PHE A 57 -0.58 -7.42 -1.70
N TRP A 58 -1.63 -6.78 -1.21
CA TRP A 58 -2.86 -6.58 -1.95
C TRP A 58 -2.65 -5.44 -2.91
N HIS A 59 -2.90 -5.69 -4.18
CA HIS A 59 -2.67 -4.75 -5.27
C HIS A 59 -4.00 -4.45 -5.95
N HIS A 60 -4.45 -3.21 -5.84
CA HIS A 60 -5.57 -2.70 -6.62
C HIS A 60 -5.07 -2.07 -7.92
N CYS A 61 -5.68 -2.47 -9.02
CA CYS A 61 -5.52 -1.86 -10.33
C CYS A 61 -6.91 -1.69 -10.99
N PRO A 62 -7.02 -0.95 -12.10
CA PRO A 62 -8.30 -0.77 -12.80
C PRO A 62 -9.04 -2.06 -13.16
N ASP A 63 -8.29 -3.15 -13.40
CA ASP A 63 -8.85 -4.47 -13.76
C ASP A 63 -9.32 -5.30 -12.55
N GLY A 64 -9.09 -4.80 -11.32
CA GLY A 64 -9.48 -5.47 -10.07
C GLY A 64 -8.35 -5.61 -9.07
N MET A 65 -8.62 -6.39 -8.01
CA MET A 65 -7.69 -6.65 -6.92
C MET A 65 -6.93 -7.97 -7.15
N THR A 66 -5.62 -7.92 -6.99
CA THR A 66 -4.69 -9.06 -7.12
C THR A 66 -3.77 -9.10 -5.91
N ALA A 67 -2.97 -10.16 -5.79
CA ALA A 67 -1.93 -10.26 -4.77
C ALA A 67 -0.55 -10.30 -5.40
N ILE A 68 0.46 -9.77 -4.72
CA ILE A 68 1.87 -9.94 -5.08
C ILE A 68 2.53 -10.72 -3.94
N SER A 69 3.04 -11.91 -4.27
CA SER A 69 3.81 -12.72 -3.33
C SER A 69 5.20 -12.13 -3.17
N PHE A 70 5.34 -11.26 -2.18
CA PHE A 70 6.61 -10.65 -1.81
C PHE A 70 6.61 -10.45 -0.32
N LYS A 71 7.61 -11.02 0.37
CA LYS A 71 7.78 -10.75 1.80
C LYS A 71 8.11 -9.28 1.98
N PRO A 72 7.27 -8.49 2.67
CA PRO A 72 7.56 -7.10 3.00
C PRO A 72 8.96 -7.02 3.58
N SER A 73 9.88 -6.38 2.86
CA SER A 73 11.26 -6.34 3.32
C SER A 73 11.36 -5.33 4.46
N ARG A 74 12.22 -5.61 5.44
CA ARG A 74 12.56 -4.62 6.49
C ARG A 74 13.05 -3.28 5.90
N HIS A 75 13.49 -3.29 4.64
CA HIS A 75 14.08 -2.15 3.95
C HIS A 75 13.02 -1.06 3.69
N LEU A 76 11.77 -1.41 3.32
CA LEU A 76 10.77 -0.37 3.11
C LEU A 76 10.43 0.37 4.41
N LYS A 77 10.28 -0.37 5.53
CA LYS A 77 10.07 0.26 6.85
C LYS A 77 11.20 1.24 7.21
N GLN A 78 12.44 0.93 6.83
CA GLN A 78 13.58 1.82 7.06
C GLN A 78 13.54 3.08 6.18
N CYS A 79 12.93 3.02 5.00
CA CYS A 79 12.82 4.16 4.10
C CYS A 79 12.01 5.31 4.73
N PHE A 80 11.06 5.02 5.60
CA PHE A 80 10.23 6.04 6.25
C PHE A 80 11.00 6.99 7.17
N ALA A 81 12.23 6.67 7.60
CA ALA A 81 13.10 7.59 8.35
C ALA A 81 12.42 8.32 9.55
N LYS A 82 11.50 7.64 10.26
CA LYS A 82 10.64 8.16 11.35
C LYS A 82 9.52 9.12 10.91
N GLN A 83 9.36 9.36 9.63
CA GLN A 83 8.20 10.04 9.07
C GLN A 83 7.09 9.03 8.75
N GLN A 84 5.84 9.47 8.71
CA GLN A 84 4.72 8.60 8.38
C GLN A 84 4.51 8.46 6.86
N VAL A 85 5.08 9.36 6.06
CA VAL A 85 4.82 9.43 4.62
C VAL A 85 6.12 9.61 3.84
N ILE A 86 6.19 8.96 2.67
CA ILE A 86 7.23 9.18 1.67
C ILE A 86 6.54 9.72 0.42
N HIS A 87 6.71 11.01 0.15
CA HIS A 87 6.28 11.69 -1.07
C HIS A 87 7.52 12.19 -1.84
N HIS A 88 7.32 12.89 -2.96
CA HIS A 88 8.41 13.24 -3.88
C HIS A 88 9.57 14.06 -3.26
N ASN A 89 9.31 14.87 -2.24
CA ASN A 89 10.33 15.65 -1.53
C ASN A 89 11.02 14.89 -0.39
N HIS A 90 10.58 13.67 -0.09
CA HIS A 90 11.13 12.89 1.00
C HIS A 90 12.54 12.38 0.66
N PRO A 91 13.53 12.43 1.59
CA PRO A 91 14.91 12.01 1.31
C PRO A 91 15.03 10.56 0.78
N SER A 92 14.14 9.69 1.24
CA SER A 92 14.07 8.28 0.82
C SER A 92 13.18 8.01 -0.40
N TYR A 93 12.69 9.04 -1.11
CA TYR A 93 11.78 8.83 -2.24
C TYR A 93 12.37 7.89 -3.31
N GLN A 94 13.65 8.07 -3.65
CA GLN A 94 14.33 7.18 -4.59
C GLN A 94 14.43 5.72 -4.09
N ASN A 95 14.53 5.51 -2.77
CA ASN A 95 14.52 4.16 -2.21
C ASN A 95 13.13 3.51 -2.35
N LEU A 96 12.05 4.28 -2.21
CA LEU A 96 10.69 3.80 -2.50
C LEU A 96 10.55 3.40 -3.98
N ILE A 97 11.02 4.23 -4.91
CA ILE A 97 10.97 3.90 -6.34
C ILE A 97 11.77 2.64 -6.67
N ASN A 98 12.97 2.49 -6.11
CA ASN A 98 13.77 1.28 -6.28
C ASN A 98 13.08 0.04 -5.69
N TYR A 99 12.43 0.17 -4.54
CA TYR A 99 11.66 -0.90 -3.93
C TYR A 99 10.47 -1.33 -4.83
N LEU A 100 9.75 -0.38 -5.43
CA LEU A 100 8.69 -0.69 -6.38
C LEU A 100 9.23 -1.42 -7.63
N LYS A 101 10.41 -1.03 -8.12
CA LYS A 101 11.06 -1.75 -9.23
C LYS A 101 11.42 -3.19 -8.87
N GLU A 102 11.85 -3.48 -7.64
CA GLU A 102 12.05 -4.87 -7.16
C GLU A 102 10.75 -5.69 -7.18
N LEU A 103 9.59 -5.02 -7.06
CA LEU A 103 8.27 -5.62 -7.20
C LEU A 103 7.82 -5.75 -8.67
N ASN A 104 8.66 -5.40 -9.64
CA ASN A 104 8.32 -5.23 -11.06
C ASN A 104 7.23 -4.18 -11.29
N ILE A 105 7.23 -3.12 -10.49
CA ILE A 105 6.31 -1.98 -10.63
C ILE A 105 7.11 -0.77 -11.09
N GLU A 106 6.75 -0.27 -12.26
CA GLU A 106 7.18 1.03 -12.77
C GLU A 106 6.03 2.04 -12.58
N CYS A 107 6.40 3.29 -12.28
CA CYS A 107 5.45 4.38 -12.04
C CYS A 107 6.12 5.74 -12.33
N GLY A 108 5.32 6.73 -12.69
CA GLY A 108 5.75 8.12 -12.84
C GLY A 108 5.84 8.84 -11.50
N ARG A 109 4.91 8.53 -10.58
CA ARG A 109 4.87 9.04 -9.21
C ARG A 109 4.44 7.97 -8.22
N ALA A 110 4.87 8.15 -6.97
CA ALA A 110 4.46 7.29 -5.86
C ALA A 110 4.28 8.08 -4.56
N LEU A 111 3.50 7.52 -3.64
CA LEU A 111 3.33 7.98 -2.28
C LEU A 111 3.23 6.75 -1.38
N ALA A 112 4.05 6.64 -0.36
CA ALA A 112 3.93 5.56 0.62
C ALA A 112 3.51 6.11 1.98
N VAL A 113 2.59 5.42 2.65
CA VAL A 113 2.10 5.74 4.00
C VAL A 113 2.41 4.57 4.93
N HIS A 114 3.02 4.89 6.07
CA HIS A 114 3.27 3.94 7.16
C HIS A 114 2.00 3.81 8.01
N LEU A 115 1.44 2.62 8.06
CA LEU A 115 0.24 2.33 8.83
C LEU A 115 0.64 1.98 10.26
N VAL A 116 0.30 2.87 11.19
CA VAL A 116 0.62 2.76 12.62
C VAL A 116 -0.64 2.91 13.45
N GLN A 117 -0.72 2.15 14.54
CA GLN A 117 -1.76 2.31 15.56
C GLN A 117 -1.47 3.53 16.46
N PRO A 118 -2.45 4.00 17.25
CA PRO A 118 -2.25 5.09 18.20
C PRO A 118 -1.09 4.87 19.19
N ASP A 119 -0.80 3.62 19.53
CA ASP A 119 0.32 3.21 20.39
C ASP A 119 1.69 3.13 19.65
N GLN A 120 1.75 3.58 18.40
CA GLN A 120 2.91 3.51 17.50
C GLN A 120 3.27 2.09 17.02
N THR A 121 2.41 1.10 17.25
CA THR A 121 2.60 -0.25 16.69
C THR A 121 2.48 -0.19 15.18
N SER A 122 3.55 -0.61 14.49
CA SER A 122 3.57 -0.68 13.03
C SER A 122 2.77 -1.87 12.55
N MET A 123 1.74 -1.60 11.76
CA MET A 123 0.83 -2.61 11.23
C MET A 123 1.17 -2.98 9.79
N GLY A 124 1.66 -2.03 9.00
CA GLY A 124 1.94 -2.27 7.59
C GLY A 124 2.22 -0.98 6.85
N PHE A 125 1.95 -0.99 5.55
CA PHE A 125 2.13 0.17 4.71
C PHE A 125 1.22 0.12 3.49
N ALA A 126 0.80 1.29 3.05
CA ALA A 126 0.08 1.50 1.80
C ALA A 126 0.98 2.28 0.83
N VAL A 127 0.92 1.94 -0.46
CA VAL A 127 1.63 2.68 -1.51
C VAL A 127 0.64 3.03 -2.61
N PHE A 128 0.59 4.28 -3.03
CA PHE A 128 -0.28 4.80 -4.08
C PHE A 128 0.58 5.31 -5.23
N PHE A 129 0.26 4.94 -6.45
CA PHE A 129 1.11 5.23 -7.60
C PHE A 129 0.31 5.16 -8.90
N ASP A 130 0.84 5.81 -9.93
CA ASP A 130 0.36 5.74 -11.30
C ASP A 130 1.45 6.26 -12.25
N ASP A 131 1.07 6.48 -13.50
CA ASP A 131 1.98 6.84 -14.58
C ASP A 131 2.03 8.37 -14.82
N ASP A 132 1.39 9.17 -13.94
CA ASP A 132 1.47 10.65 -13.98
C ASP A 132 2.80 11.13 -13.36
N GLU A 133 3.29 12.28 -13.82
CA GLU A 133 4.54 12.89 -13.36
C GLU A 133 4.30 14.03 -12.35
N ASN A 134 3.06 14.53 -12.27
CA ASN A 134 2.71 15.59 -11.32
C ASN A 134 2.67 15.07 -9.89
N CYS A 135 3.28 15.79 -8.96
CA CYS A 135 3.28 15.41 -7.56
C CYS A 135 1.87 15.46 -6.94
N PHE A 136 1.61 14.62 -5.94
CA PHE A 136 0.40 14.71 -5.13
C PHE A 136 0.36 16.04 -4.36
N GLU A 137 -0.82 16.62 -4.22
CA GLU A 137 -1.00 17.88 -3.49
C GLU A 137 -0.91 17.64 -1.97
N ASP A 138 -0.29 18.56 -1.23
CA ASP A 138 -0.08 18.43 0.22
C ASP A 138 -1.40 18.26 1.00
N ASP A 139 -2.47 18.96 0.59
CA ASP A 139 -3.80 18.83 1.20
C ASP A 139 -4.39 17.41 1.00
N GLN A 140 -4.17 16.80 -0.17
CA GLN A 140 -4.61 15.43 -0.43
C GLN A 140 -3.82 14.43 0.43
N ILE A 141 -2.52 14.65 0.59
CA ILE A 141 -1.65 13.82 1.44
C ILE A 141 -2.12 13.93 2.90
N GLN A 142 -2.42 15.13 3.39
CA GLN A 142 -2.88 15.29 4.78
C GLN A 142 -4.22 14.59 5.02
N LEU A 143 -5.20 14.76 4.12
CA LEU A 143 -6.49 14.07 4.21
C LEU A 143 -6.34 12.54 4.17
N LEU A 144 -5.39 12.03 3.40
CA LEU A 144 -5.08 10.61 3.35
C LEU A 144 -4.51 10.12 4.68
N LEU A 145 -3.61 10.88 5.30
CA LEU A 145 -3.04 10.53 6.61
C LEU A 145 -4.11 10.48 7.70
N ASP A 146 -5.03 11.43 7.71
CA ASP A 146 -6.16 11.45 8.64
C ASP A 146 -7.06 10.22 8.42
N TYR A 147 -7.33 9.87 7.16
CA TYR A 147 -8.10 8.67 6.82
C TYR A 147 -7.38 7.38 7.24
N CYS A 148 -6.08 7.26 6.96
CA CYS A 148 -5.26 6.13 7.39
C CYS A 148 -5.25 5.96 8.91
N SER A 149 -5.27 7.06 9.68
CA SER A 149 -5.33 7.01 11.14
C SER A 149 -6.67 6.49 11.68
N SER A 150 -7.76 6.66 10.93
CA SER A 150 -9.10 6.16 11.29
C SER A 150 -9.34 4.72 10.81
N PHE A 151 -8.59 4.28 9.81
CA PHE A 151 -8.63 2.91 9.30
C PHE A 151 -7.90 1.92 10.22
N MET A 152 -6.94 2.39 11.01
CA MET A 152 -6.07 1.60 11.89
C MET A 152 -6.47 1.67 13.37
#